data_AF-A0A0Q0W2Q7-F1
#
_entry.id   AF-A0A0Q0W2Q7-F1
#
_cell.length_a   1.000
_cell.length_b   1.000
_cell.length_c   1.000
_cell.angle_alpha   90.00
_cell.angle_beta   90.00
_cell.angle_gamma   90.00
#
_symmetry.space_group_name_H-M   'P 1'
#
loop_
_entity.id
_entity.type
_entity.pdbx_description
1 polymer ?
#
loop_
_entity_poly.entity_id
_entity_poly.type
_entity_poly.pdbx_seq_one_letter_code
_entity_poly.pdbx_strand_id
1 'polypeptide(L)' 'MYIISLFQHVDVSEKIKTAPDGSYQIGVLIGSFIPFVVLIVIAYWMYNSAKKRDKNGY' A
#
# COMPACT_ATOMS: atom_id res chain seq x y z
N MET A 1 -15.46 7.68 14.38
CA MET A 1 -14.83 7.88 13.06
C MET A 1 -14.55 6.50 12.46
N TYR A 2 -15.45 5.98 11.64
CA TYR A 2 -15.47 4.57 11.19
C TYR A 2 -14.63 4.29 9.93
N ILE A 3 -14.01 5.32 9.36
CA ILE A 3 -13.39 5.25 8.02
C ILE A 3 -12.13 4.36 8.02
N ILE A 4 -11.45 4.21 9.16
CA ILE A 4 -10.23 3.40 9.29
C ILE A 4 -10.55 1.92 9.60
N SER A 5 -11.77 1.63 10.11
CA SER A 5 -12.16 0.29 10.56
C SER A 5 -12.21 -0.75 9.44
N LEU A 6 -12.55 -0.32 8.21
CA LEU A 6 -12.57 -1.20 7.03
C LEU A 6 -11.17 -1.63 6.57
N PHE A 7 -10.12 -0.93 6.98
CA PHE A 7 -8.72 -1.28 6.71
C PHE A 7 -8.07 -2.07 7.86
N GLN A 8 -8.74 -2.26 9.00
CA GLN A 8 -8.07 -2.51 10.27
C GLN A 8 -7.92 -3.96 10.72
N HIS A 9 -8.34 -4.98 9.98
CA HIS A 9 -8.08 -6.37 10.40
C HIS A 9 -8.03 -7.35 9.23
N VAL A 10 -7.07 -7.15 8.33
CA VAL A 10 -6.75 -8.15 7.32
C VAL A 10 -5.74 -9.11 7.93
N ASP A 11 -6.20 -10.18 8.57
CA ASP A 11 -5.30 -11.24 9.04
C ASP A 11 -4.78 -12.00 7.80
N VAL A 12 -3.63 -11.55 7.31
CA VAL A 12 -2.94 -12.11 6.15
C VAL A 12 -2.62 -13.59 6.39
N SER A 13 -2.28 -13.96 7.62
CA SER A 13 -2.00 -15.35 7.99
C SER A 13 -3.27 -16.21 7.86
N GLU A 14 -4.41 -15.74 8.35
CA GLU A 14 -5.68 -16.46 8.22
C GLU A 14 -6.12 -16.59 6.75
N LYS A 15 -5.92 -15.55 5.94
CA LYS A 15 -6.22 -15.56 4.51
C LYS A 15 -5.32 -16.48 3.70
N ILE A 16 -4.07 -16.65 4.12
CA ILE A 16 -3.14 -17.61 3.52
C ILE A 16 -3.54 -19.04 3.90
N LYS A 17 -3.94 -19.29 5.16
CA LYS A 17 -4.37 -20.62 5.64
C LYS A 17 -5.67 -21.10 5.00
N THR A 18 -6.59 -20.18 4.74
CA THR A 18 -7.90 -20.46 4.13
C THR A 18 -7.90 -20.30 2.61
N ALA A 19 -6.73 -20.13 1.99
CA ALA A 19 -6.61 -19.94 0.55
C ALA A 19 -7.08 -21.19 -0.22
N PRO A 20 -7.99 -21.04 -1.21
CA PRO A 20 -8.51 -22.16 -1.99
C PRO A 20 -7.49 -22.75 -2.98
N ASP A 21 -6.49 -21.95 -3.36
CA ASP A 21 -5.41 -22.35 -4.26
C ASP A 21 -4.15 -21.49 -4.03
N GLY A 22 -3.04 -21.90 -4.66
CA GLY A 22 -1.78 -21.16 -4.56
C GLY A 22 -1.81 -19.77 -5.20
N SER A 23 -2.66 -19.56 -6.22
CA SER A 23 -2.78 -18.27 -6.91
C SER A 23 -3.41 -17.21 -6.00
N TYR A 24 -4.42 -17.58 -5.21
CA TYR A 24 -5.04 -16.74 -4.20
C TYR A 24 -4.04 -16.40 -3.08
N GLN A 25 -3.27 -17.38 -2.61
CA GLN A 25 -2.22 -17.15 -1.62
C GLN A 25 -1.19 -16.11 -2.10
N ILE A 26 -0.74 -16.24 -3.35
CA ILE A 26 0.19 -15.28 -3.97
C ILE A 26 -0.46 -13.89 -4.08
N GLY A 27 -1.74 -13.82 -4.46
CA GLY A 27 -2.51 -12.58 -4.51
C GLY A 27 -2.62 -11.89 -3.15
N VAL A 28 -2.86 -12.65 -2.08
CA VAL A 28 -2.90 -12.15 -0.70
C VAL A 28 -1.52 -11.66 -0.26
N LEU A 29 -0.46 -12.40 -0.59
CA LEU A 29 0.92 -12.02 -0.27
C LEU A 29 1.30 -10.71 -0.95
N ILE A 30 1.09 -10.60 -2.26
CA ILE A 30 1.38 -9.36 -3.03
C ILE A 30 0.49 -8.22 -2.54
N GLY A 31 -0.80 -8.50 -2.29
CA GLY A 31 -1.76 -7.53 -1.76
C GLY A 31 -1.32 -6.91 -0.43
N SER A 32 -0.65 -7.68 0.43
CA SER A 32 -0.11 -7.19 1.71
C SER A 32 0.97 -6.11 1.55
N PHE A 33 1.63 -6.04 0.39
CA PHE A 33 2.64 -5.02 0.10
C PHE A 33 2.07 -3.72 -0.50
N ILE A 34 0.81 -3.70 -0.92
CA ILE A 34 0.15 -2.52 -1.51
C ILE A 34 0.29 -1.26 -0.63
N PRO A 35 0.09 -1.30 0.71
CA PRO A 35 0.28 -0.12 1.56
C PRO A 35 1.67 0.52 1.42
N PHE A 36 2.70 -0.28 1.24
CA PHE A 36 4.08 0.21 1.06
C PHE A 36 4.28 0.82 -0.33
N VAL A 37 3.69 0.22 -1.37
CA VAL A 37 3.72 0.79 -2.73
C VAL A 37 3.03 2.17 -2.75
N VAL A 38 1.91 2.32 -2.05
CA VAL A 38 1.22 3.61 -1.90
C VAL A 38 2.15 4.65 -1.25
N LEU A 39 2.89 4.28 -0.19
CA LEU A 39 3.87 5.18 0.42
C LEU A 39 4.99 5.59 -0.54
N ILE A 40 5.49 4.67 -1.37
CA ILE A 40 6.51 4.96 -2.39
C ILE A 40 5.97 5.96 -3.42
N VAL A 41 4.73 5.77 -3.89
CA VAL A 41 4.08 6.69 -4.83
C VAL A 41 3.93 8.09 -4.22
N ILE A 42 3.49 8.17 -2.96
CA ILE A 42 3.38 9.44 -2.23
C ILE A 42 4.76 10.09 -2.09
N ALA A 43 5.78 9.33 -1.70
CA ALA A 43 7.15 9.83 -1.58
C ALA A 43 7.69 10.35 -2.91
N TYR A 44 7.44 9.66 -4.02
CA TYR A 44 7.84 10.11 -5.35
C TYR A 44 7.10 11.40 -5.76
N TRP A 45 5.81 11.48 -5.46
CA TRP A 45 5.02 12.68 -5.71
C TRP A 45 5.52 13.87 -4.88
N MET A 46 5.82 13.65 -3.60
CA MET A 46 6.42 14.65 -2.71
C MET A 46 7.80 15.10 -3.20
N TYR A 47 8.67 14.16 -3.59
CA TYR A 47 9.99 14.47 -4.15
C TYR A 47 9.88 15.31 -5.42
N ASN A 48 9.00 14.93 -6.34
CA ASN A 48 8.80 15.67 -7.59
C ASN A 48 8.20 17.06 -7.32
N SER A 49 7.27 17.18 -6.36
CA SER A 49 6.72 18.46 -5.92
C SER A 49 7.80 19.37 -5.34
N ALA A 50 8.62 18.86 -4.41
CA ALA A 50 9.73 19.60 -3.80
C ALA A 50 10.76 20.04 -4.84
N LYS A 51 11.16 19.14 -5.75
CA LYS A 51 12.10 19.45 -6.84
C LYS A 51 11.58 20.51 -7.81
N LYS A 52 10.26 20.61 -7.99
CA LYS A 52 9.62 21.65 -8.82
C LYS A 52 9.62 23.02 -8.12
N ARG A 53 9.66 23.06 -6.79
CA ARG A 53 9.78 24.29 -6.00
C ARG A 53 11.20 24.86 -6.07
N ASP A 54 12.23 24.00 -5.96
CA ASP A 54 13.63 24.40 -6.13
C ASP A 54 13.92 24.99 -7.53
N LYS A 55 13.29 24.45 -8.57
CA LYS A 55 13.44 24.96 -9.95
C LYS A 55 12.70 26.26 -10.23
N ASN A 56 11.66 26.58 -9.45
CA ASN A 56 10.86 27.80 -9.61
C ASN A 56 11.25 28.91 -8.62
N GLY A 57 12.29 28.71 -7.79
CA GLY A 57 12.99 29.78 -7.07
C GLY A 57 12.17 30.52 -6.00
N TYR A 58 11.46 29.81 -5.11
CA TYR A 58 10.95 30.37 -3.86
C TYR A 58 11.61 29.72 -2.65
#